data_AF-A0A9W8H4Q1-F1
#
_entry.id   AF-A0A9W8H4Q1-F1
#
_cell.length_a   1.000
_cell.length_b   1.000
_cell.length_c   1.000
_cell.angle_alpha   90.00
_cell.angle_beta   90.00
_cell.angle_gamma   90.00
#
_symmetry.space_group_name_H-M   'P 1'
#
loop_
_entity.id
_entity.type
_entity.pdbx_description
1 polymer ?
#
loop_
_entity_poly.entity_id
_entity_poly.type
_entity_poly.pdbx_seq_one_letter_code
_entity_poly.pdbx_strand_id
1 'polypeptide(L)'
;MAEKKRKQLLSVGMPTLLNLKAEIDRAKTESARPNTDADGKRSRPAKRLRVSDRRNKGIEARAHGDLVAQQQEEEVKGSQTPTNARIRQALEEKAKIYDMLSDGRGVSKADLDDERIARILEESSVDFVGMMMQRRREEQSRGADEMVDVIDEFGRTRRVARSKAHQYGRIVQADSNSSSSEGSSDSSSEDSDSSSSDYNSSRSSSSDHDEWVDDAGFRRNHAPGYYRLSTDHRTRKRQLKELRQLHKDTVAHREAVAATRAEQQQEQQEHQEQKPST
;
A
#
# COMPACT_ATOMS: atom_id res chain seq x y z
N MET A 1 50.65 -23.63 -12.63
CA MET A 1 50.31 -22.91 -13.88
C MET A 1 49.53 -21.67 -13.48
N ALA A 2 50.14 -20.49 -13.51
CA ALA A 2 49.50 -19.24 -13.05
C ALA A 2 48.93 -18.47 -14.24
N GLU A 3 47.61 -18.32 -14.31
CA GLU A 3 46.92 -17.52 -15.32
C GLU A 3 47.19 -16.03 -15.12
N LYS A 4 47.85 -15.42 -16.10
CA LYS A 4 48.00 -13.95 -16.19
C LYS A 4 46.67 -13.34 -16.65
N LYS A 5 45.97 -12.65 -15.75
CA LYS A 5 44.81 -11.81 -16.07
C LYS A 5 45.21 -10.71 -17.07
N ARG A 6 44.66 -10.74 -18.28
CA ARG A 6 44.82 -9.69 -19.30
C ARG A 6 44.02 -8.46 -18.85
N LYS A 7 44.68 -7.30 -18.77
CA LYS A 7 44.02 -6.01 -18.54
C LYS A 7 43.25 -5.65 -19.81
N GLN A 8 41.92 -5.62 -19.73
CA GLN A 8 41.09 -5.10 -20.81
C GLN A 8 41.25 -3.59 -20.86
N LEU A 9 41.85 -3.09 -21.94
CA LEU A 9 41.90 -1.66 -22.23
C LEU A 9 40.50 -1.26 -22.73
N LEU A 10 39.79 -0.48 -21.91
CA LEU A 10 38.52 0.12 -22.30
C LEU A 10 38.80 1.10 -23.44
N SER A 11 38.35 0.73 -24.64
CA SER A 11 38.33 1.62 -25.81
C SER A 11 37.29 2.71 -25.55
N VAL A 12 37.73 3.83 -25.00
CA VAL A 12 36.91 5.03 -24.82
C VAL A 12 37.02 5.84 -26.10
N GLY A 13 35.90 6.11 -26.76
CA GLY A 13 35.89 6.86 -28.02
C GLY A 13 36.46 8.27 -27.85
N MET A 14 37.10 8.78 -28.91
CA MET A 14 37.57 10.18 -28.96
C MET A 14 36.51 11.23 -28.54
N PRO A 15 35.21 11.14 -28.89
CA PRO A 15 34.23 12.12 -28.43
C PRO A 15 34.01 12.09 -26.91
N THR A 16 34.05 10.90 -26.30
CA THR A 16 33.94 10.76 -24.84
C THR A 16 35.17 11.30 -24.11
N LEU A 17 36.37 11.19 -24.68
CA LEU A 17 37.58 11.79 -24.14
C LEU A 17 37.55 13.33 -24.19
N LEU A 18 37.01 13.90 -25.27
CA LEU A 18 36.84 15.35 -25.39
C LEU A 18 35.84 15.89 -24.37
N ASN A 19 34.72 15.21 -24.17
CA ASN A 19 33.73 15.59 -23.15
C ASN A 19 34.30 15.48 -21.73
N LEU A 20 34.99 14.38 -21.41
CA LEU A 20 35.64 14.20 -20.11
C LEU A 20 36.67 15.30 -19.85
N LYS A 21 37.47 15.66 -20.86
CA LYS A 21 38.45 16.74 -20.75
C LYS A 21 37.78 18.08 -20.50
N ALA A 22 36.72 18.41 -21.25
CA ALA A 22 35.96 19.64 -21.06
C ALA A 22 35.36 19.73 -19.65
N GLU A 23 34.87 18.61 -19.12
CA GLU A 23 34.30 18.54 -17.77
C GLU A 23 35.36 18.67 -16.67
N ILE A 24 36.54 18.03 -16.85
CA ILE A 24 37.69 18.20 -15.95
C ILE A 24 38.16 19.65 -15.94
N ASP A 25 38.28 20.28 -17.11
CA ASP A 25 38.73 21.67 -17.19
C ASP A 25 37.71 22.62 -16.57
N ARG A 26 36.40 22.36 -16.76
CA ARG A 26 35.32 23.09 -16.07
C ARG A 26 35.42 22.95 -14.55
N ALA A 27 35.56 21.73 -14.03
CA ALA A 27 35.70 21.47 -12.60
C ALA A 27 36.95 22.15 -11.99
N LYS A 28 38.05 22.21 -12.73
CA LYS A 28 39.25 22.96 -12.32
C LYS A 28 39.00 24.46 -12.25
N THR A 29 38.28 25.03 -13.22
CA THR A 29 37.93 26.46 -13.17
C THR A 29 36.95 26.79 -12.06
N GLU A 30 35.98 25.91 -11.78
CA GLU A 30 34.99 26.10 -10.71
C GLU A 30 35.63 25.95 -9.32
N SER A 31 36.56 25.00 -9.15
CA SER A 31 37.29 24.81 -7.88
C SER A 31 38.38 25.86 -7.64
N ALA A 32 38.96 26.42 -8.71
CA ALA A 32 39.93 27.51 -8.61
C ALA A 32 39.28 28.88 -8.35
N ARG A 33 37.94 29.00 -8.41
CA ARG A 33 37.25 30.22 -7.98
C ARG A 33 37.34 30.32 -6.46
N PRO A 34 38.08 31.30 -5.91
CA PRO A 34 37.97 31.58 -4.49
C PRO A 34 36.52 31.99 -4.22
N ASN A 35 35.87 31.39 -3.21
CA ASN A 35 34.60 31.88 -2.67
C ASN A 35 34.83 33.28 -2.10
N THR A 36 34.77 34.28 -2.96
CA THR A 36 34.79 35.70 -2.59
C THR A 36 33.34 36.12 -2.42
N ASP A 37 32.95 36.45 -1.19
CA ASP A 37 31.77 37.26 -0.96
C ASP A 37 31.90 38.59 -1.73
N ALA A 38 30.77 39.19 -2.11
CA ALA A 38 30.67 40.35 -2.99
C ALA A 38 31.51 41.59 -2.58
N ASP A 39 32.02 41.61 -1.34
CA ASP A 39 32.79 42.73 -0.77
C ASP A 39 34.32 42.59 -0.86
N GLY A 40 34.86 41.58 -1.56
CA GLY A 40 36.29 41.50 -1.88
C GLY A 40 37.24 41.33 -0.68
N LYS A 41 36.71 41.08 0.52
CA LYS A 41 37.50 40.82 1.72
C LYS A 41 37.82 39.33 1.82
N ARG A 42 39.10 38.98 1.99
CA ARG A 42 39.57 37.61 2.25
C ARG A 42 38.89 37.10 3.52
N SER A 43 37.87 36.26 3.34
CA SER A 43 37.13 35.60 4.43
C SER A 43 38.11 34.75 5.24
N ARG A 44 38.37 35.16 6.48
CA ARG A 44 39.13 34.34 7.44
C ARG A 44 38.40 33.00 7.57
N PRO A 45 39.10 31.86 7.68
CA PRO A 45 38.45 30.56 7.80
C PRO A 45 37.51 30.60 9.01
N ALA A 46 36.21 30.67 8.73
CA ALA A 46 35.18 30.71 9.77
C ALA A 46 35.37 29.47 10.65
N LYS A 47 35.41 29.67 11.96
CA LYS A 47 35.38 28.60 12.96
C LYS A 47 34.30 27.63 12.51
N ARG A 48 34.68 26.37 12.25
CA ARG A 48 33.73 25.33 11.82
C ARG A 48 32.57 25.33 12.82
N LEU A 49 31.41 25.83 12.37
CA LEU A 49 30.17 25.78 13.13
C LEU A 49 29.98 24.34 13.58
N ARG A 50 29.67 24.14 14.87
CA ARG A 50 29.42 22.79 15.40
C ARG A 50 28.25 22.21 14.62
N VAL A 51 28.21 20.88 14.47
CA VAL A 51 27.17 20.20 13.69
C VAL A 51 25.76 20.57 14.18
N SER A 52 25.62 20.94 15.47
CA SER A 52 24.40 21.49 16.09
C SER A 52 23.94 22.85 15.53
N ASP A 53 24.87 23.69 15.08
CA ASP A 53 24.58 25.06 14.65
C ASP A 53 24.23 25.11 13.14
N ARG A 54 24.40 24.00 12.43
CA ARG A 54 24.00 23.85 11.04
C ARG A 54 22.49 23.67 10.96
N ARG A 55 21.76 24.77 10.81
CA ARG A 55 20.33 24.73 10.45
C ARG A 55 20.15 23.96 9.15
N ASN A 56 19.27 22.96 9.20
CA ASN A 56 19.04 22.06 8.09
C ASN A 56 18.10 22.73 7.09
N LYS A 57 18.67 23.34 6.04
CA LYS A 57 17.94 24.11 5.00
C LYS A 57 16.80 23.30 4.34
N GLY A 58 16.88 21.97 4.38
CA GLY A 58 15.83 21.08 3.87
C GLY A 58 14.54 21.09 4.70
N ILE A 59 14.59 21.47 5.98
CA ILE A 59 13.39 21.55 6.83
C ILE A 59 12.51 22.73 6.42
N GLU A 60 13.12 23.89 6.15
CA GLU A 60 12.39 25.09 5.69
C GLU A 60 11.76 24.86 4.31
N ALA A 61 12.48 24.23 3.39
CA ALA A 61 11.94 23.87 2.07
C ALA A 61 10.78 22.87 2.17
N ARG A 62 10.84 21.92 3.11
CA ARG A 62 9.75 20.96 3.34
C ARG A 62 8.55 21.62 4.01
N ALA A 63 8.76 22.46 5.02
CA ALA A 63 7.70 23.22 5.67
C ALA A 63 6.97 24.15 4.69
N HIS A 64 7.69 24.78 3.76
CA HIS A 64 7.07 25.58 2.70
C HIS A 64 6.29 24.70 1.71
N GLY A 65 6.81 23.54 1.33
CA GLY A 65 6.08 22.58 0.50
C GLY A 65 4.78 22.09 1.14
N ASP A 66 4.81 21.79 2.43
CA ASP A 66 3.65 21.35 3.20
C ASP A 66 2.58 22.45 3.31
N LEU A 67 2.98 23.72 3.49
CA LEU A 67 2.05 24.87 3.49
C LEU A 67 1.37 25.06 2.14
N VAL A 68 2.12 24.95 1.03
CA VAL A 68 1.56 25.07 -0.33
C VAL A 68 0.60 23.92 -0.62
N ALA A 69 0.92 22.70 -0.20
CA ALA A 69 0.04 21.55 -0.37
C ALA A 69 -1.27 21.71 0.43
N GLN A 70 -1.20 22.21 1.67
CA GLN A 70 -2.38 22.51 2.47
C GLN A 70 -3.26 23.59 1.84
N GLN A 71 -2.66 24.66 1.32
CA GLN A 71 -3.41 25.71 0.61
C GLN A 71 -4.09 25.17 -0.65
N GLN A 72 -3.43 24.31 -1.42
CA GLN A 72 -4.05 23.66 -2.59
C GLN A 72 -5.20 22.73 -2.19
N GLU A 73 -5.06 21.97 -1.10
CA GLU A 73 -6.14 21.12 -0.59
C GLU A 73 -7.34 21.93 -0.09
N GLU A 74 -7.11 23.06 0.58
CA GLU A 74 -8.17 23.97 1.03
C GLU A 74 -8.85 24.68 -0.14
N GLU A 75 -8.11 25.09 -1.17
CA GLU A 75 -8.69 25.64 -2.41
C GLU A 75 -9.53 24.61 -3.16
N VAL A 76 -9.11 23.34 -3.22
CA VAL A 76 -9.88 22.25 -3.85
C VAL A 76 -11.14 21.89 -3.04
N LYS A 77 -11.09 22.01 -1.71
CA LYS A 77 -12.26 21.80 -0.84
C LYS A 77 -13.22 22.98 -0.83
N GLY A 78 -12.73 24.21 -0.96
CA GLY A 78 -13.50 25.45 -0.85
C GLY A 78 -14.03 26.00 -2.18
N SER A 79 -13.34 25.78 -3.30
CA SER A 79 -13.75 26.32 -4.59
C SER A 79 -14.27 25.22 -5.53
N GLN A 80 -15.57 25.25 -5.80
CA GLN A 80 -16.11 24.64 -6.99
C GLN A 80 -15.56 25.39 -8.21
N THR A 81 -14.35 25.06 -8.64
CA THR A 81 -13.88 25.50 -9.96
C THR A 81 -14.88 24.96 -11.01
N PRO A 82 -15.20 25.73 -12.06
CA PRO A 82 -16.22 25.33 -13.04
C PRO A 82 -15.86 24.01 -13.75
N THR A 83 -14.58 23.66 -13.78
CA THR A 83 -14.06 22.37 -14.24
C THR A 83 -14.40 21.24 -13.28
N ASN A 84 -14.26 21.43 -11.97
CA ASN A 84 -14.64 20.44 -10.95
C ASN A 84 -16.16 20.21 -10.92
N ALA A 85 -16.96 21.25 -11.15
CA ALA A 85 -18.42 21.12 -11.27
C ALA A 85 -18.80 20.24 -12.47
N ARG A 86 -18.17 20.46 -13.64
CA ARG A 86 -18.40 19.64 -14.85
C ARG A 86 -17.95 18.20 -14.66
N ILE A 87 -16.84 17.96 -13.97
CA ILE A 87 -16.35 16.61 -13.66
C ILE A 87 -17.29 15.91 -12.68
N ARG A 88 -17.78 16.59 -11.64
CA ARG A 88 -18.77 16.03 -10.72
C ARG A 88 -20.07 15.66 -11.43
N GLN A 89 -20.59 16.55 -12.27
CA GLN A 89 -21.79 16.27 -13.05
C GLN A 89 -21.60 15.04 -13.97
N ALA A 90 -20.47 14.93 -14.66
CA ALA A 90 -20.17 13.77 -15.49
C ALA A 90 -20.01 12.46 -14.68
N LEU A 91 -19.51 12.54 -13.45
CA LEU A 91 -19.40 11.39 -12.56
C LEU A 91 -20.75 10.98 -11.97
N GLU A 92 -21.60 11.94 -11.61
CA GLU A 92 -22.98 11.70 -11.16
C GLU A 92 -23.82 11.06 -12.27
N GLU A 93 -23.69 11.54 -13.51
CA GLU A 93 -24.35 10.94 -14.69
C GLU A 93 -23.88 9.51 -14.93
N LYS A 94 -22.57 9.24 -14.83
CA LYS A 94 -22.03 7.88 -14.94
C LYS A 94 -22.52 6.98 -13.81
N ALA A 95 -22.52 7.46 -12.57
CA ALA A 95 -23.02 6.70 -11.42
C ALA A 95 -24.48 6.31 -11.61
N LYS A 96 -25.33 7.26 -12.06
CA LYS A 96 -26.74 6.98 -12.38
C LYS A 96 -26.89 5.91 -13.47
N ILE A 97 -26.05 5.94 -14.49
CA ILE A 97 -26.03 4.89 -15.53
C ILE A 97 -25.66 3.54 -14.92
N TYR A 98 -24.62 3.48 -14.09
CA TYR A 98 -24.22 2.23 -13.42
C TYR A 98 -25.29 1.70 -12.47
N ASP A 99 -25.98 2.56 -11.71
CA ASP A 99 -27.06 2.16 -10.82
C ASP A 99 -28.21 1.52 -11.62
N MET A 100 -28.63 2.14 -12.74
CA MET A 100 -29.62 1.56 -13.65
C MET A 100 -29.18 0.22 -14.26
N LEU A 101 -27.89 0.07 -14.59
CA LEU A 101 -27.34 -1.21 -15.06
C LEU A 101 -27.32 -2.28 -13.96
N SER A 102 -27.00 -1.87 -12.73
CA SER A 102 -26.88 -2.76 -11.59
C SER A 102 -28.24 -3.33 -11.17
N ASP A 103 -29.28 -2.49 -11.21
CA ASP A 103 -30.65 -2.85 -10.84
C ASP A 103 -31.35 -3.74 -11.87
N GLY A 104 -30.75 -3.95 -13.05
CA GLY A 104 -31.28 -4.84 -14.09
C GLY A 104 -32.61 -4.38 -14.71
N ARG A 105 -33.12 -3.22 -14.30
CA ARG A 105 -34.26 -2.55 -14.93
C ARG A 105 -33.72 -1.86 -16.17
N GLY A 106 -33.92 -2.49 -17.34
CA GLY A 106 -33.56 -1.91 -18.63
C GLY A 106 -34.08 -0.46 -18.71
N VAL A 107 -33.23 0.43 -19.23
CA VAL A 107 -33.46 1.88 -19.30
C VAL A 107 -34.89 2.16 -19.76
N SER A 108 -35.76 2.61 -18.84
CA SER A 108 -37.10 3.04 -19.22
C SER A 108 -36.94 4.30 -20.07
N LYS A 109 -37.42 4.21 -21.31
CA LYS A 109 -37.35 5.22 -22.38
C LYS A 109 -37.90 6.61 -22.04
N ALA A 110 -38.39 6.81 -20.82
CA ALA A 110 -39.07 8.01 -20.37
C ALA A 110 -38.14 9.07 -19.76
N ASP A 111 -36.93 8.70 -19.31
CA ASP A 111 -36.10 9.60 -18.48
C ASP A 111 -34.81 10.10 -19.16
N LEU A 112 -34.50 9.62 -20.37
CA LEU A 112 -33.27 9.95 -21.08
C LEU A 112 -33.56 10.07 -22.59
N ASP A 113 -33.20 11.23 -23.18
CA ASP A 113 -33.30 11.44 -24.63
C ASP A 113 -32.51 10.36 -25.38
N ASP A 114 -33.17 9.63 -26.27
CA ASP A 114 -32.59 8.53 -27.07
C ASP A 114 -31.30 8.96 -27.80
N GLU A 115 -31.19 10.23 -28.19
CA GLU A 115 -30.00 10.81 -28.84
C GLU A 115 -28.78 10.93 -27.91
N ARG A 116 -29.00 11.17 -26.61
CA ARG A 116 -27.91 11.26 -25.63
C ARG A 116 -27.40 9.88 -25.23
N ILE A 117 -28.29 8.90 -25.11
CA ILE A 117 -27.90 7.50 -24.90
C ILE A 117 -27.08 7.00 -26.09
N ALA A 118 -27.50 7.31 -27.32
CA ALA A 118 -26.77 6.91 -28.53
C ALA A 118 -25.34 7.47 -28.56
N ARG A 119 -25.13 8.74 -28.18
CA ARG A 119 -23.79 9.34 -28.13
C ARG A 119 -22.89 8.70 -27.05
N ILE A 120 -23.45 8.38 -25.88
CA ILE A 120 -22.71 7.68 -24.80
C ILE A 120 -22.37 6.24 -25.21
N LEU A 121 -23.28 5.55 -25.91
CA LEU A 121 -23.02 4.22 -26.45
C LEU A 121 -21.94 4.23 -27.54
N GLU A 122 -21.92 5.26 -28.39
CA GLU A 122 -20.96 5.41 -29.49
C GLU A 122 -19.56 5.78 -28.99
N GLU A 123 -19.44 6.60 -27.95
CA GLU A 123 -18.16 6.95 -27.32
C GLU A 123 -17.60 5.84 -26.41
N SER A 124 -18.45 4.92 -25.96
CA SER A 124 -18.06 3.80 -25.13
C SER A 124 -17.61 2.62 -25.99
N SER A 125 -16.33 2.27 -25.93
CA SER A 125 -15.74 1.10 -26.62
C SER A 125 -16.21 -0.26 -26.09
N VAL A 126 -17.24 -0.30 -25.24
CA VAL A 126 -17.76 -1.51 -24.62
C VAL A 126 -18.96 -2.00 -25.42
N ASP A 127 -18.87 -3.23 -25.95
CA ASP A 127 -19.99 -3.90 -26.63
C ASP A 127 -21.04 -4.35 -25.59
N PHE A 128 -21.97 -3.43 -25.29
CA PHE A 128 -23.02 -3.64 -24.30
C PHE A 128 -24.00 -4.75 -24.67
N VAL A 129 -24.26 -4.94 -25.96
CA VAL A 129 -25.15 -6.01 -26.45
C VAL A 129 -24.46 -7.36 -26.27
N GLY A 130 -23.17 -7.44 -26.56
CA GLY A 130 -22.34 -8.62 -26.28
C GLY A 130 -22.31 -8.98 -24.79
N MET A 131 -22.08 -8.00 -23.91
CA MET A 131 -22.05 -8.22 -22.46
C MET A 131 -23.40 -8.70 -21.90
N MET A 132 -24.52 -8.14 -22.38
CA MET A 132 -25.86 -8.53 -21.93
C MET A 132 -26.21 -9.96 -22.37
N MET A 133 -25.85 -10.34 -23.61
CA MET A 133 -26.00 -11.72 -24.09
C MET A 133 -25.11 -12.69 -23.31
N GLN A 134 -23.88 -12.30 -23.00
CA GLN A 134 -22.95 -13.11 -22.20
C GLN A 134 -23.48 -13.33 -20.79
N ARG A 135 -24.00 -12.29 -20.13
CA ARG A 135 -24.62 -12.41 -18.80
C ARG A 135 -25.83 -13.33 -18.81
N ARG A 136 -26.72 -13.23 -19.80
CA ARG A 136 -27.88 -14.12 -19.93
C ARG A 136 -27.47 -15.58 -20.13
N ARG A 137 -26.37 -15.81 -20.87
CA ARG A 137 -25.77 -17.14 -21.04
C ARG A 137 -25.14 -17.67 -19.74
N GLU A 138 -24.52 -16.80 -18.95
CA GLU A 138 -23.98 -17.14 -17.63
C GLU A 138 -25.06 -17.40 -16.58
N GLU A 139 -26.15 -16.65 -16.59
CA GLU A 139 -27.29 -16.87 -15.69
C GLU A 139 -28.04 -18.15 -16.04
N GLN A 140 -28.15 -18.49 -17.33
CA GLN A 140 -28.65 -19.79 -17.78
C GLN A 140 -27.71 -20.95 -17.41
N SER A 141 -26.39 -20.75 -17.37
CA SER A 141 -25.44 -21.78 -16.96
C SER A 141 -25.21 -21.87 -15.44
N ARG A 142 -25.55 -20.82 -14.69
CA ARG A 142 -25.54 -20.79 -13.21
C ARG A 142 -26.80 -21.38 -12.57
N GLY A 143 -27.75 -21.88 -13.36
CA GLY A 143 -28.88 -22.64 -12.87
C GLY A 143 -28.44 -23.93 -12.19
N ALA A 144 -28.27 -23.88 -10.86
CA ALA A 144 -28.19 -24.99 -9.91
C ALA A 144 -26.90 -25.83 -9.86
N ASP A 145 -25.72 -25.22 -10.00
CA ASP A 145 -24.48 -25.91 -9.60
C ASP A 145 -24.33 -25.88 -8.08
N GLU A 146 -24.73 -26.97 -7.44
CA GLU A 146 -24.56 -27.24 -6.01
C GLU A 146 -23.09 -27.06 -5.59
N MET A 147 -22.83 -26.30 -4.53
CA MET A 147 -21.47 -26.11 -3.99
C MET A 147 -21.14 -27.30 -3.09
N VAL A 148 -20.12 -28.07 -3.47
CA VAL A 148 -19.68 -29.28 -2.75
C VAL A 148 -18.32 -29.04 -2.11
N ASP A 149 -18.10 -29.63 -0.95
CA ASP A 149 -16.82 -29.56 -0.24
C ASP A 149 -15.88 -30.64 -0.81
N VAL A 150 -14.71 -30.22 -1.31
CA VAL A 150 -13.70 -31.12 -1.88
C VAL A 150 -12.39 -31.00 -1.12
N ILE A 151 -11.69 -32.13 -0.95
CA ILE A 151 -10.38 -32.19 -0.31
C ILE A 151 -9.31 -31.97 -1.38
N ASP A 152 -8.56 -30.89 -1.25
CA ASP A 152 -7.43 -30.53 -2.11
C ASP A 152 -6.23 -31.49 -1.90
N GLU A 153 -5.24 -31.46 -2.79
CA GLU A 153 -4.01 -32.28 -2.72
C GLU A 153 -3.21 -32.08 -1.42
N PHE A 154 -3.44 -30.97 -0.72
CA PHE A 154 -2.85 -30.63 0.58
C PHE A 154 -3.71 -31.06 1.78
N GLY A 155 -4.79 -31.83 1.57
CA GLY A 155 -5.70 -32.27 2.64
C GLY A 155 -6.61 -31.16 3.20
N ARG A 156 -6.72 -30.02 2.52
CA ARG A 156 -7.58 -28.89 2.92
C ARG A 156 -8.95 -29.02 2.27
N THR A 157 -10.03 -28.77 3.02
CA THR A 157 -11.40 -28.72 2.48
C THR A 157 -11.64 -27.36 1.79
N ARG A 158 -12.16 -27.39 0.56
CA ARG A 158 -12.51 -26.20 -0.23
C ARG A 158 -13.91 -26.37 -0.82
N ARG A 159 -14.74 -25.33 -0.73
CA ARG A 159 -16.08 -25.32 -1.37
C ARG A 159 -15.93 -24.96 -2.83
N VAL A 160 -16.30 -25.88 -3.73
CA VAL A 160 -16.18 -25.70 -5.19
C VAL A 160 -17.51 -26.09 -5.83
N ALA A 161 -17.86 -25.45 -6.95
CA ALA A 161 -19.02 -25.86 -7.74
C ALA A 161 -18.90 -27.33 -8.16
N ARG A 162 -19.98 -28.10 -8.07
CA ARG A 162 -20.02 -29.54 -8.37
C ARG A 162 -19.43 -29.88 -9.75
N SER A 163 -19.67 -29.06 -10.76
CA SER A 163 -19.10 -29.20 -12.10
C SER A 163 -17.56 -29.16 -12.14
N LYS A 164 -16.93 -28.42 -11.23
CA LYS A 164 -15.47 -28.30 -11.11
C LYS A 164 -14.86 -29.26 -10.09
N ALA A 165 -15.69 -29.95 -9.30
CA ALA A 165 -15.24 -30.88 -8.27
C ALA A 165 -14.39 -32.03 -8.85
N HIS A 166 -14.65 -32.47 -10.08
CA HIS A 166 -13.88 -33.52 -10.77
C HIS A 166 -12.40 -33.18 -10.99
N GLN A 167 -12.01 -31.91 -10.94
CA GLN A 167 -10.60 -31.49 -11.07
C GLN A 167 -9.79 -31.82 -9.80
N TYR A 168 -10.46 -31.95 -8.67
CA TYR A 168 -9.86 -32.29 -7.39
C TYR A 168 -10.22 -33.75 -7.11
N GLY A 169 -9.29 -34.67 -7.38
CA GLY A 169 -9.50 -36.10 -7.61
C GLY A 169 -10.18 -36.94 -6.50
N ARG A 170 -10.80 -36.33 -5.49
CA ARG A 170 -11.57 -37.02 -4.45
C ARG A 170 -12.73 -36.16 -3.93
N ILE A 171 -13.92 -36.34 -4.50
CA ILE A 171 -15.16 -35.78 -3.98
C ILE A 171 -15.55 -36.60 -2.74
N VAL A 172 -15.62 -35.96 -1.56
CA VAL A 172 -16.24 -36.57 -0.39
C VAL A 172 -17.73 -36.40 -0.56
N GLN A 173 -18.43 -37.45 -1.01
CA GLN A 173 -19.89 -37.45 -0.93
C GLN A 173 -20.25 -37.47 0.55
N ALA A 174 -20.90 -36.41 1.03
CA ALA A 174 -21.58 -36.45 2.31
C ALA A 174 -22.72 -37.48 2.18
N ASP A 175 -22.60 -38.60 2.89
CA ASP A 175 -23.57 -39.68 2.91
C ASP A 175 -24.92 -39.19 3.45
N SER A 176 -25.78 -38.73 2.55
CA SER A 176 -27.22 -38.62 2.77
C SER A 176 -27.88 -39.94 2.39
N ASN A 177 -27.67 -40.98 3.20
CA ASN A 177 -28.50 -42.18 3.14
C ASN A 177 -29.09 -42.51 4.52
N SER A 178 -30.32 -42.05 4.69
CA SER A 178 -31.27 -42.47 5.69
C SER A 178 -31.64 -43.95 5.52
N SER A 179 -31.49 -44.77 6.55
CA SER A 179 -32.51 -45.79 6.87
C SER A 179 -32.41 -46.24 8.34
N SER A 180 -33.52 -46.05 9.04
CA SER A 180 -34.04 -46.81 10.19
C SER A 180 -33.14 -47.07 11.40
N SER A 181 -33.35 -46.29 12.47
CA SER A 181 -33.50 -46.86 13.82
C SER A 181 -34.35 -45.91 14.66
N GLU A 182 -35.52 -46.41 15.05
CA GLU A 182 -36.35 -45.84 16.11
C GLU A 182 -35.56 -45.81 17.43
N GLY A 183 -35.78 -44.78 18.24
CA GLY A 183 -35.12 -44.67 19.54
C GLY A 183 -35.31 -43.31 20.22
N SER A 184 -36.55 -43.06 20.67
CA SER A 184 -36.96 -42.45 21.95
C SER A 184 -36.12 -41.36 22.66
N SER A 185 -36.88 -40.43 23.26
CA SER A 185 -36.59 -39.49 24.38
C SER A 185 -35.70 -38.28 24.06
N ASP A 186 -36.26 -37.08 23.97
CA ASP A 186 -36.69 -36.21 25.08
C ASP A 186 -35.51 -35.64 25.87
N SER A 187 -35.14 -34.39 25.55
CA SER A 187 -34.60 -33.43 26.52
C SER A 187 -34.62 -32.03 25.91
N SER A 188 -35.56 -31.22 26.40
CA SER A 188 -35.60 -29.77 26.39
C SER A 188 -34.40 -29.14 27.12
N SER A 189 -33.86 -28.04 26.58
CA SER A 189 -33.32 -26.84 27.28
C SER A 189 -32.55 -26.01 26.25
N GLU A 190 -33.05 -24.86 25.81
CA GLU A 190 -32.79 -23.54 26.41
C GLU A 190 -31.34 -23.05 26.24
N ASP A 191 -31.25 -21.89 25.59
CA ASP A 191 -30.26 -20.82 25.76
C ASP A 191 -28.78 -21.16 25.90
N SER A 192 -27.99 -20.69 24.93
CA SER A 192 -26.66 -20.11 25.17
C SER A 192 -26.20 -19.31 23.96
N ASP A 193 -26.55 -18.02 23.96
CA ASP A 193 -25.62 -16.96 23.58
C ASP A 193 -24.34 -17.14 24.42
N SER A 194 -23.19 -17.22 23.75
CA SER A 194 -21.85 -16.83 24.23
C SER A 194 -20.74 -17.80 23.78
N SER A 195 -19.64 -17.19 23.34
CA SER A 195 -18.29 -17.75 23.29
C SER A 195 -17.89 -18.52 22.02
N SER A 196 -17.26 -17.78 21.11
CA SER A 196 -16.33 -18.32 20.12
C SER A 196 -15.14 -17.35 19.97
N SER A 197 -14.44 -17.05 21.08
CA SER A 197 -13.14 -16.34 21.06
C SER A 197 -11.93 -17.26 21.23
N ASP A 198 -12.10 -18.58 21.30
CA ASP A 198 -11.06 -19.47 21.84
C ASP A 198 -10.45 -20.46 20.83
N TYR A 199 -10.44 -20.13 19.53
CA TYR A 199 -9.79 -20.98 18.52
C TYR A 199 -8.32 -20.66 18.23
N ASN A 200 -7.68 -19.78 19.00
CA ASN A 200 -6.31 -19.32 18.69
C ASN A 200 -5.23 -19.67 19.75
N SER A 201 -5.54 -20.46 20.78
CA SER A 201 -4.59 -20.70 21.89
C SER A 201 -3.96 -22.10 21.95
N SER A 202 -4.42 -23.07 21.14
CA SER A 202 -3.91 -24.45 21.16
C SER A 202 -2.81 -24.75 20.15
N ARG A 203 -2.25 -23.73 19.47
CA ARG A 203 -1.13 -23.89 18.52
C ARG A 203 0.26 -23.56 19.09
N SER A 204 0.36 -23.30 20.39
CA SER A 204 1.61 -22.88 21.05
C SER A 204 2.18 -23.92 22.02
N SER A 205 2.15 -25.20 21.67
CA SER A 205 2.92 -26.20 22.40
C SER A 205 3.40 -27.31 21.46
N SER A 206 4.71 -27.57 21.51
CA SER A 206 5.45 -28.66 20.88
C SER A 206 5.58 -28.63 19.35
N SER A 207 6.36 -27.69 18.84
CA SER A 207 7.31 -28.00 17.76
C SER A 207 8.44 -26.98 17.79
N ASP A 208 9.52 -27.29 18.51
CA ASP A 208 10.82 -26.61 18.43
C ASP A 208 11.55 -26.93 17.09
N HIS A 209 10.81 -27.24 16.03
CA HIS A 209 11.33 -27.22 14.67
C HIS A 209 11.07 -25.85 14.07
N ASP A 210 11.91 -24.90 14.48
CA ASP A 210 12.08 -23.60 13.86
C ASP A 210 12.79 -23.79 12.50
N GLU A 211 12.16 -24.54 11.59
CA GLU A 211 12.62 -24.72 10.21
C GLU A 211 12.40 -23.41 9.46
N TRP A 212 13.38 -22.52 9.59
CA TRP A 212 13.42 -21.26 8.86
C TRP A 212 13.70 -21.56 7.38
N VAL A 213 12.67 -21.37 6.55
CA VAL A 213 12.77 -21.47 5.10
C VAL A 213 13.73 -20.40 4.56
N ASP A 214 14.75 -20.85 3.84
CA ASP A 214 15.72 -19.98 3.16
C ASP A 214 15.03 -19.18 2.03
N ASP A 215 14.56 -17.98 2.36
CA ASP A 215 13.84 -17.10 1.44
C ASP A 215 14.77 -16.31 0.49
N ALA A 216 16.00 -16.80 0.29
CA ALA A 216 17.03 -16.16 -0.51
C ALA A 216 16.66 -16.03 -1.99
N GLY A 217 15.70 -16.82 -2.47
CA GLY A 217 15.25 -16.86 -3.87
C GLY A 217 13.99 -16.04 -4.18
N PHE A 218 13.24 -15.56 -3.19
CA PHE A 218 12.02 -14.81 -3.47
C PHE A 218 12.32 -13.36 -3.83
N ARG A 219 12.03 -13.00 -5.08
CA ARG A 219 12.17 -11.65 -5.62
C ARG A 219 11.26 -10.61 -4.95
N ARG A 220 10.30 -11.02 -4.13
CA ARG A 220 9.47 -10.11 -3.29
C ARG A 220 10.30 -9.39 -2.21
N ASN A 221 11.49 -9.89 -1.88
CA ASN A 221 12.34 -9.36 -0.81
C ASN A 221 13.18 -8.15 -1.21
N HIS A 222 12.99 -7.60 -2.41
CA HIS A 222 13.70 -6.40 -2.89
C HIS A 222 12.85 -5.13 -2.83
N ALA A 223 11.66 -5.18 -2.21
CA ALA A 223 10.88 -3.97 -1.99
C ALA A 223 11.64 -3.00 -1.06
N PRO A 224 11.65 -1.69 -1.36
CA PRO A 224 12.23 -0.70 -0.48
C PRO A 224 11.55 -0.76 0.89
N GLY A 225 12.35 -0.90 1.96
CA GLY A 225 11.86 -1.01 3.33
C GLY A 225 11.80 -2.43 3.90
N TYR A 226 12.15 -3.47 3.12
CA TYR A 226 12.26 -4.83 3.64
C TYR A 226 13.67 -5.09 4.21
N TYR A 227 13.75 -5.35 5.53
CA TYR A 227 15.00 -5.73 6.19
C TYR A 227 15.16 -7.25 6.19
N ARG A 228 16.14 -7.75 5.44
CA ARG A 228 16.51 -9.16 5.49
C ARG A 228 17.42 -9.41 6.70
N LEU A 229 16.95 -10.20 7.65
CA LEU A 229 17.77 -10.68 8.76
C LEU A 229 18.79 -11.70 8.24
N SER A 230 19.91 -11.82 8.96
CA SER A 230 20.92 -12.84 8.70
C SER A 230 20.35 -14.25 8.88
N THR A 231 20.83 -15.20 8.09
CA THR A 231 20.46 -16.62 8.21
C THR A 231 21.11 -17.29 9.42
N ASP A 232 22.27 -16.81 9.87
CA ASP A 232 22.92 -17.30 11.07
C ASP A 232 22.10 -16.90 12.32
N HIS A 233 21.74 -17.89 13.13
CA HIS A 233 20.91 -17.71 14.32
C HIS A 233 21.54 -16.72 15.32
N ARG A 234 22.87 -16.73 15.47
CA ARG A 234 23.55 -15.84 16.43
C ARG A 234 23.50 -14.38 16.01
N THR A 235 23.84 -14.09 14.75
CA THR A 235 23.80 -12.73 14.19
C THR A 235 22.37 -12.22 14.12
N ARG A 236 21.41 -13.07 13.76
CA ARG A 236 19.99 -12.73 13.75
C ARG A 236 19.45 -12.34 15.12
N LYS A 237 19.77 -13.12 16.16
CA LYS A 237 19.34 -12.81 17.53
C LYS A 237 19.89 -11.46 17.99
N ARG A 238 21.13 -11.13 17.59
CA ARG A 238 21.73 -9.81 17.84
C ARG A 238 20.99 -8.70 17.08
N GLN A 239 20.71 -8.89 15.79
CA GLN A 239 19.95 -7.94 14.96
C GLN A 239 18.55 -7.68 15.53
N LEU A 240 17.85 -8.73 15.98
CA LEU A 240 16.54 -8.59 16.62
C LEU A 240 16.61 -7.82 17.94
N LYS A 241 17.66 -8.04 18.74
CA LYS A 241 17.88 -7.30 19.99
C LYS A 241 18.12 -5.81 19.70
N GLU A 242 18.94 -5.51 18.71
CA GLU A 242 19.23 -4.15 18.27
C GLU A 242 17.99 -3.43 17.73
N LEU A 243 17.19 -4.10 16.87
CA LEU A 243 15.93 -3.57 16.37
C LEU A 243 14.93 -3.27 17.49
N ARG A 244 14.81 -4.16 18.49
CA ARG A 244 13.96 -3.93 19.67
C ARG A 244 14.44 -2.72 20.48
N GLN A 245 15.75 -2.52 20.59
CA GLN A 245 16.30 -1.36 21.29
C GLN A 245 16.01 -0.07 20.53
N LEU A 246 16.27 -0.03 19.22
CA LEU A 246 15.93 1.11 18.36
C LEU A 246 14.44 1.45 18.40
N HIS A 247 13.57 0.44 18.43
CA HIS A 247 12.14 0.65 18.56
C HIS A 247 11.78 1.32 19.90
N LYS A 248 12.33 0.83 21.01
CA LYS A 248 12.15 1.46 22.34
C LYS A 248 12.63 2.90 22.36
N ASP A 249 13.82 3.16 21.81
CA ASP A 249 14.39 4.51 21.76
C ASP A 249 13.51 5.45 20.91
N THR A 250 12.99 4.96 19.78
CA THR A 250 12.10 5.72 18.90
C THR A 250 10.76 6.02 19.58
N VAL A 251 10.19 5.05 20.29
CA VAL A 251 8.94 5.23 21.05
C VAL A 251 9.14 6.25 22.17
N ALA A 252 10.22 6.11 22.96
CA ALA A 252 10.55 7.06 24.02
C ALA A 252 10.78 8.47 23.47
N HIS A 253 11.45 8.62 22.32
CA HIS A 253 11.62 9.92 21.68
C HIS A 253 10.28 10.50 21.21
N ARG A 254 9.38 9.69 20.65
CA ARG A 254 8.05 10.15 20.24
C ARG A 254 7.22 10.61 21.43
N GLU A 255 7.26 9.88 22.53
CA GLU A 255 6.60 10.26 23.79
C GLU A 255 7.16 11.56 24.36
N ALA A 256 8.49 11.72 24.39
CA ALA A 256 9.12 12.95 24.87
C ALA A 256 8.74 14.16 24.01
N VAL A 257 8.71 14.03 22.68
CA VAL A 257 8.27 15.11 21.77
C VAL A 257 6.78 15.40 21.91
N ALA A 258 5.95 14.37 22.12
CA ALA A 258 4.53 14.55 22.36
C ALA A 258 4.27 15.31 23.67
N ALA A 259 5.03 14.98 24.74
CA ALA A 259 4.94 15.65 26.02
C ALA A 259 5.34 17.14 25.93
N THR A 260 6.47 17.46 25.31
CA THR A 260 6.89 18.86 25.14
C THR A 260 5.93 19.66 24.26
N ARG A 261 5.34 19.03 23.24
CA ARG A 261 4.32 19.66 22.41
C ARG A 261 3.03 19.93 23.19
N ALA A 262 2.63 19.01 24.07
CA ALA A 262 1.45 19.20 24.92
C ALA A 262 1.65 20.35 25.92
N GLU A 263 2.84 20.44 26.54
CA GLU A 263 3.21 21.54 27.43
C GLU A 263 3.17 22.90 26.70
N GLN A 264 3.77 23.00 25.51
CA GLN A 264 3.72 24.22 24.70
C GLN A 264 2.28 24.61 24.29
N GLN A 265 1.40 23.64 24.07
CA GLN A 265 0.00 23.90 23.76
C GLN A 265 -0.76 24.43 24.98
N GLN A 266 -0.47 23.92 26.18
CA GLN A 266 -1.04 24.43 27.43
C GLN A 266 -0.59 25.86 27.70
N GLU A 267 0.70 26.16 27.59
CA GLU A 267 1.23 27.53 27.75
C GLU A 267 0.58 28.52 26.76
N GLN A 268 0.36 28.09 25.51
CA GLN A 268 -0.32 28.91 24.51
C GLN A 268 -1.80 29.15 24.83
N GLN A 269 -2.48 28.15 25.41
CA GLN A 269 -3.87 28.29 25.86
C GLN A 269 -3.96 29.26 27.04
N GLU A 270 -3.10 29.12 28.05
CA GLU A 270 -3.04 30.04 29.19
C GLU A 270 -2.75 31.48 28.75
N HIS A 271 -1.82 31.68 27.80
CA HIS A 271 -1.52 33.01 27.27
C HIS A 271 -2.67 33.59 26.43
N GLN A 272 -3.50 32.76 25.79
CA GLN A 272 -4.70 33.22 25.09
C GLN A 272 -5.78 33.65 26.08
N GLU A 273 -5.96 32.93 27.18
CA GLU A 273 -6.93 33.28 28.23
C GLU A 273 -6.53 34.55 28.99
N GLN A 274 -5.23 34.82 29.16
CA GLN A 274 -4.73 36.00 29.87
C GLN A 274 -4.69 37.29 29.03
N LYS A 275 -5.03 37.27 27.74
CA LYS A 275 -5.20 38.52 26.97
C LYS A 275 -6.63 39.03 27.17
N PRO A 276 -6.86 40.03 28.06
CA PRO A 276 -8.20 40.57 28.27
C PRO A 276 -8.69 41.24 26.98
N SER A 277 -9.96 41.02 26.63
CA SER A 277 -10.61 41.70 25.52
C SER A 277 -10.75 43.19 25.84
N THR A 278 -9.81 43.99 25.36
CA THR A 278 -9.91 45.45 25.28
C THR A 278 -10.68 45.87 24.03
#